data_AF-A0A518AMC2-F1
#
_entry.id   AF-A0A518AMC2-F1
#
_cell.length_a   1.000
_cell.length_b   1.000
_cell.length_c   1.000
_cell.angle_alpha   90.00
_cell.angle_beta   90.00
_cell.angle_gamma   90.00
#
_symmetry.space_group_name_H-M   'P 1'
#
loop_
_entity.id
_entity.type
_entity.pdbx_description
1 polymer ?
#
loop_
_entity_poly.entity_id
_entity_poly.type
_entity_poly.pdbx_seq_one_letter_code
_entity_poly.pdbx_strand_id
1 'polypeptide(L)'
;MAIGSLHLATLLCVLGTSLAGAQTPATHPLHAGAMQPGAIGSQRLLRGGPLSGYTQPVEIRVPEGTEVGMATGGHFQVPQPGNPVVGLRVGCVYRLKVTGLFDRPGEAVFPTVELIDRLYPPPGTAQKFPVPIDITAEDLELAARGMFVTRVIYVEDPNQALPVDQEENKTTWVEARPEEDPLQVADAAGRPIAILRLGGRDLSQATGQGFTTYGDPPVFEYQRKPSQD
;
A
#
# COMPACT_ATOMS: atom_id res chain seq x y z
N MET A 1 57.53 -55.01 -36.84
CA MET A 1 58.43 -54.28 -35.93
C MET A 1 58.04 -52.81 -36.04
N ALA A 2 57.31 -52.20 -35.09
CA ALA A 2 57.74 -51.79 -33.74
C ALA A 2 58.87 -50.74 -33.86
N ILE A 3 58.87 -49.50 -33.36
CA ILE A 3 58.25 -48.75 -32.24
C ILE A 3 58.44 -47.25 -32.66
N GLY A 4 57.52 -46.28 -32.53
CA GLY A 4 56.88 -45.75 -31.32
C GLY A 4 57.61 -44.46 -30.86
N SER A 5 56.92 -43.32 -30.87
CA SER A 5 57.25 -42.18 -29.99
C SER A 5 56.04 -41.24 -29.84
N LEU A 6 55.68 -41.10 -28.58
CA LEU A 6 54.62 -40.33 -27.94
C LEU A 6 54.97 -38.83 -27.92
N HIS A 7 53.98 -37.94 -28.02
CA HIS A 7 53.73 -36.78 -27.15
C HIS A 7 53.05 -35.58 -27.85
N LEU A 8 52.23 -34.88 -27.05
CA LEU A 8 51.78 -33.48 -27.11
C LEU A 8 50.48 -33.21 -27.88
N ALA A 9 49.32 -33.16 -27.21
CA ALA A 9 48.72 -32.01 -26.49
C ALA A 9 47.54 -31.47 -27.34
N THR A 10 46.41 -30.98 -26.84
CA THR A 10 46.08 -30.37 -25.55
C THR A 10 44.57 -30.47 -25.37
N LEU A 11 44.16 -30.67 -24.13
CA LEU A 11 42.81 -30.63 -23.57
C LEU A 11 42.06 -29.34 -23.98
N LEU A 12 41.03 -29.45 -24.83
CA LEU A 12 40.07 -28.37 -25.11
C LEU A 12 39.07 -28.28 -23.95
N CYS A 13 39.55 -27.75 -22.82
CA CYS A 13 38.71 -27.42 -21.68
C CYS A 13 37.84 -26.19 -21.99
N VAL A 14 36.53 -26.43 -22.05
CA VAL A 14 35.49 -25.64 -21.35
C VAL A 14 35.70 -24.11 -21.38
N LEU A 15 35.29 -23.47 -22.47
CA LEU A 15 35.00 -22.03 -22.51
C LEU A 15 33.60 -21.83 -23.11
N GLY A 16 32.59 -22.20 -22.34
CA GLY A 16 31.19 -21.94 -22.67
C GLY A 16 30.34 -21.66 -21.42
N THR A 17 30.98 -21.35 -20.29
CA THR A 17 30.29 -21.01 -19.06
C THR A 17 29.98 -19.52 -19.02
N SER A 18 28.69 -19.23 -19.16
CA SER A 18 27.99 -18.24 -18.34
C SER A 18 28.24 -16.75 -18.64
N LEU A 19 27.65 -16.25 -19.73
CA LEU A 19 27.14 -14.88 -19.77
C LEU A 19 25.66 -14.86 -19.33
N ALA A 20 25.35 -15.51 -18.21
CA ALA A 20 24.13 -15.23 -17.47
C ALA A 20 24.44 -14.10 -16.48
N GLY A 21 24.70 -12.92 -17.02
CA GLY A 21 24.69 -11.68 -16.23
C GLY A 21 23.25 -11.34 -15.91
N ALA A 22 22.66 -12.01 -14.92
CA ALA A 22 21.50 -11.48 -14.24
C ALA A 22 21.98 -10.17 -13.59
N GLN A 23 21.70 -9.04 -14.26
CA GLN A 23 21.96 -7.72 -13.72
C GLN A 23 20.95 -7.48 -12.60
N THR A 24 21.25 -7.96 -11.40
CA THR A 24 20.57 -7.48 -10.20
C THR A 24 20.86 -5.98 -10.11
N PRO A 25 19.85 -5.09 -10.06
CA PRO A 25 20.11 -3.66 -9.89
C PRO A 25 20.97 -3.47 -8.64
N ALA A 26 22.11 -2.78 -8.77
CA ALA A 26 23.02 -2.48 -7.65
C ALA A 26 22.47 -1.37 -6.74
N THR A 27 21.16 -1.38 -6.52
CA THR A 27 20.44 -0.46 -5.64
C THR A 27 19.72 -1.31 -4.60
N HIS A 28 20.16 -1.22 -3.34
CA HIS A 28 19.38 -1.75 -2.24
C HIS A 28 18.31 -0.71 -1.89
N PRO A 29 17.04 -0.92 -2.24
CA PRO A 29 15.99 0.05 -1.96
C PRO A 29 15.89 0.23 -0.44
N LEU A 30 15.85 1.49 0.01
CA LEU A 30 15.75 1.85 1.43
C LEU A 30 14.44 1.35 2.05
N HIS A 31 13.36 1.33 1.26
CA HIS A 31 12.05 0.86 1.66
C HIS A 31 11.59 -0.24 0.69
N ALA A 32 10.99 -1.30 1.22
CA ALA A 32 10.41 -2.39 0.44
C ALA A 32 8.98 -2.67 0.91
N GLY A 33 8.09 -3.06 0.00
CA GLY A 33 6.69 -3.37 0.30
C GLY A 33 6.53 -4.50 1.34
N ALA A 34 7.50 -5.43 1.37
CA ALA A 34 7.58 -6.55 2.30
C ALA A 34 7.95 -6.17 3.75
N MET A 35 8.29 -4.90 4.01
CA MET A 35 8.55 -4.41 5.37
C MET A 35 7.29 -4.52 6.24
N GLN A 36 7.50 -4.66 7.55
CA GLN A 36 6.39 -4.67 8.52
C GLN A 36 5.61 -3.35 8.44
N PRO A 37 4.26 -3.38 8.54
CA PRO A 37 3.47 -2.17 8.59
C PRO A 37 3.97 -1.20 9.67
N GLY A 38 4.18 0.05 9.29
CA GLY A 38 4.66 1.13 10.17
C GLY A 38 6.18 1.31 10.16
N ALA A 39 6.94 0.36 9.59
CA ALA A 39 8.39 0.50 9.48
C ALA A 39 8.78 1.64 8.53
N ILE A 40 8.05 1.84 7.43
CA ILE A 40 8.36 2.89 6.45
C ILE A 40 7.98 4.25 7.03
N GLY A 41 6.76 4.37 7.58
CA GLY A 41 6.30 5.59 8.22
C GLY A 41 7.23 6.07 9.35
N SER A 42 7.63 5.16 10.25
CA SER A 42 8.55 5.48 11.35
C SER A 42 9.94 5.91 10.85
N GLN A 43 10.50 5.23 9.86
CA GLN A 43 11.77 5.63 9.24
C GLN A 43 11.69 7.00 8.57
N ARG A 44 10.57 7.33 7.90
CA ARG A 44 10.34 8.65 7.32
C ARG A 44 10.30 9.73 8.40
N LEU A 45 9.63 9.49 9.52
CA LEU A 45 9.58 10.43 10.65
C LEU A 45 10.95 10.66 11.30
N LEU A 46 11.80 9.62 11.40
CA LEU A 46 13.15 9.74 11.95
C LEU A 46 14.06 10.67 11.13
N ARG A 47 13.77 10.86 9.84
CA ARG A 47 14.50 11.83 8.99
C ARG A 47 14.13 13.29 9.33
N GLY A 48 13.09 13.52 10.13
CA GLY A 48 12.60 14.84 10.50
C GLY A 48 11.81 15.53 9.38
N GLY A 49 11.53 16.82 9.57
CA GLY A 49 10.83 17.64 8.58
C GLY A 49 9.31 17.77 8.81
N PRO A 50 8.55 18.23 7.80
CA PRO A 50 7.18 18.74 7.95
C PRO A 50 6.11 17.64 8.08
N LEU A 51 6.52 16.38 8.30
CA LEU A 51 5.61 15.24 8.44
C LEU A 51 5.16 15.00 9.89
N SER A 52 6.01 15.35 10.86
CA SER A 52 5.75 15.07 12.27
C SER A 52 4.46 15.74 12.75
N GLY A 53 3.53 14.93 13.25
CA GLY A 53 2.23 15.40 13.76
C GLY A 53 1.23 15.85 12.69
N TYR A 54 1.58 15.80 11.41
CA TYR A 54 0.65 16.19 10.34
C TYR A 54 -0.50 15.20 10.23
N THR A 55 -1.73 15.72 10.13
CA THR A 55 -2.94 14.93 9.92
C THR A 55 -3.44 15.16 8.50
N GLN A 56 -3.41 14.10 7.69
CA GLN A 56 -3.84 14.07 6.31
C GLN A 56 -5.32 13.65 6.26
N PRO A 57 -6.21 14.42 5.63
CA PRO A 57 -7.54 13.93 5.26
C PRO A 57 -7.42 12.76 4.27
N VAL A 58 -8.15 11.69 4.52
CA VAL A 58 -8.18 10.45 3.76
C VAL A 58 -9.63 10.03 3.58
N GLU A 59 -10.00 9.69 2.35
CA GLU A 59 -11.31 9.12 2.03
C GLU A 59 -11.13 7.63 1.78
N ILE A 60 -11.77 6.80 2.61
CA ILE A 60 -11.82 5.36 2.36
C ILE A 60 -12.98 5.10 1.40
N ARG A 61 -12.68 4.57 0.21
CA ARG A 61 -13.68 4.30 -0.83
C ARG A 61 -13.91 2.81 -0.91
N VAL A 62 -15.16 2.41 -0.80
CA VAL A 62 -15.58 1.00 -0.81
C VAL A 62 -16.71 0.78 -1.81
N PRO A 63 -16.95 -0.46 -2.26
CA PRO A 63 -18.08 -0.77 -3.12
C PRO A 63 -19.41 -0.50 -2.41
N GLU A 64 -20.47 -0.30 -3.18
CA GLU A 64 -21.81 -0.16 -2.64
C GLU A 64 -22.21 -1.37 -1.78
N GLY A 65 -22.94 -1.14 -0.69
CA GLY A 65 -23.33 -2.17 0.28
C GLY A 65 -22.24 -2.56 1.27
N THR A 66 -21.00 -2.08 1.09
CA THR A 66 -19.90 -2.29 2.03
C THR A 66 -19.96 -1.28 3.18
N GLU A 67 -19.62 -1.74 4.38
CA GLU A 67 -19.55 -0.91 5.59
C GLU A 67 -18.12 -0.86 6.13
N VAL A 68 -17.73 0.29 6.69
CA VAL A 68 -16.37 0.53 7.20
C VAL A 68 -16.41 1.01 8.64
N GLY A 69 -15.61 0.38 9.50
CA GLY A 69 -15.35 0.82 10.87
C GLY A 69 -13.86 0.97 11.14
N MET A 70 -13.44 2.07 11.78
CA MET A 70 -12.04 2.27 12.16
C MET A 70 -11.73 1.52 13.46
N ALA A 71 -10.52 1.00 13.59
CA ALA A 71 -9.98 0.58 14.88
C ALA A 71 -9.47 1.82 15.64
N THR A 72 -10.01 2.07 16.84
CA THR A 72 -9.59 3.17 17.72
C THR A 72 -9.87 2.80 19.16
N GLY A 73 -9.00 3.21 20.09
CA GLY A 73 -9.17 2.93 21.52
C GLY A 73 -9.32 1.45 21.84
N GLY A 74 -8.58 0.57 21.15
CA GLY A 74 -8.60 -0.87 21.40
C GLY A 74 -9.87 -1.62 20.97
N HIS A 75 -10.76 -0.99 20.19
CA HIS A 75 -11.96 -1.63 19.63
C HIS A 75 -12.19 -1.19 18.18
N PHE A 76 -13.01 -1.94 17.44
CA PHE A 76 -13.53 -1.47 16.16
C PHE A 76 -14.79 -0.63 16.42
N GLN A 77 -14.85 0.55 15.82
CA GLN A 77 -16.11 1.28 15.72
C GLN A 77 -17.14 0.44 14.96
N VAL A 78 -18.41 0.70 15.21
CA VAL A 78 -19.52 0.09 14.45
C VAL A 78 -19.33 0.46 12.97
N PRO A 79 -19.18 -0.54 12.06
CA PRO A 79 -19.09 -0.25 10.63
C PRO A 79 -20.31 0.53 10.15
N GLN A 80 -20.07 1.55 9.33
CA GLN A 80 -21.13 2.35 8.71
C GLN A 80 -21.03 2.27 7.19
N PRO A 81 -22.15 2.30 6.46
CA PRO A 81 -22.13 2.30 5.01
C PRO A 81 -21.52 3.59 4.43
N GLY A 82 -20.94 3.47 3.24
CA GLY A 82 -20.45 4.60 2.45
C GLY A 82 -18.94 4.84 2.59
N ASN A 83 -18.48 6.00 2.10
CA ASN A 83 -17.06 6.34 1.97
C ASN A 83 -16.64 7.35 3.05
N PRO A 84 -16.19 6.91 4.25
CA PRO A 84 -15.86 7.82 5.33
C PRO A 84 -14.63 8.67 4.99
N VAL A 85 -14.69 9.95 5.37
CA VAL A 85 -13.55 10.87 5.33
C VAL A 85 -13.01 11.03 6.74
N VAL A 86 -11.74 10.66 6.95
CA VAL A 86 -11.07 10.66 8.24
C VAL A 86 -9.72 11.34 8.16
N GLY A 87 -9.26 11.90 9.27
CA GLY A 87 -7.93 12.46 9.44
C GLY A 87 -6.99 11.43 10.02
N LEU A 88 -5.96 11.10 9.25
CA LEU A 88 -4.94 10.13 9.60
C LEU A 88 -3.60 10.83 9.78
N ARG A 89 -2.90 10.53 10.87
CA ARG A 89 -1.58 11.07 11.15
C ARG A 89 -0.53 10.36 10.28
N VAL A 90 0.36 11.14 9.69
CA VAL A 90 1.47 10.62 8.90
C VAL A 90 2.45 9.86 9.81
N GLY A 91 2.93 8.72 9.31
CA GLY A 91 3.84 7.79 10.00
C GLY A 91 3.13 6.73 10.85
N CYS A 92 1.80 6.71 10.86
CA CYS A 92 0.99 5.76 11.63
C CYS A 92 0.33 4.71 10.73
N VAL A 93 -0.03 3.57 11.33
CA VAL A 93 -0.80 2.51 10.68
C VAL A 93 -2.19 2.45 11.30
N TYR A 94 -3.20 2.55 10.46
CA TYR A 94 -4.60 2.52 10.82
C TYR A 94 -5.21 1.20 10.39
N ARG A 95 -5.94 0.55 11.29
CA ARG A 95 -6.64 -0.69 10.98
C ARG A 95 -8.13 -0.41 10.80
N LEU A 96 -8.72 -1.09 9.83
CA LEU A 96 -10.13 -1.00 9.49
C LEU A 96 -10.79 -2.36 9.74
N LYS A 97 -12.10 -2.36 9.92
CA LYS A 97 -12.99 -3.51 9.75
C LYS A 97 -13.93 -3.18 8.60
N VAL A 98 -13.95 -4.04 7.59
CA VAL A 98 -14.79 -3.88 6.41
C VAL A 98 -15.73 -5.08 6.32
N THR A 99 -17.04 -4.82 6.23
CA THR A 99 -18.13 -5.81 6.22
C THR A 99 -19.09 -5.57 5.06
N GLY A 100 -20.05 -6.47 4.83
CA GLY A 100 -21.02 -6.31 3.74
C GLY A 100 -20.46 -6.66 2.36
N LEU A 101 -19.56 -7.64 2.29
CA LEU A 101 -19.00 -8.11 1.02
C LEU A 101 -20.11 -8.73 0.17
N PHE A 102 -20.19 -8.37 -1.12
CA PHE A 102 -21.29 -8.70 -2.03
C PHE A 102 -21.71 -10.18 -2.00
N ASP A 103 -20.78 -11.11 -2.23
CA ASP A 103 -21.04 -12.56 -2.20
C ASP A 103 -20.84 -13.21 -0.82
N ARG A 104 -20.41 -12.43 0.18
CA ARG A 104 -20.00 -12.92 1.50
C ARG A 104 -20.38 -11.95 2.63
N PRO A 105 -21.67 -11.61 2.80
CA PRO A 105 -22.08 -10.54 3.70
C PRO A 105 -21.80 -10.81 5.19
N GLY A 106 -21.62 -12.08 5.58
CA GLY A 106 -21.25 -12.48 6.93
C GLY A 106 -19.74 -12.46 7.23
N GLU A 107 -18.91 -12.26 6.21
CA GLU A 107 -17.45 -12.17 6.38
C GLU A 107 -17.01 -10.72 6.61
N ALA A 108 -15.86 -10.58 7.27
CA ALA A 108 -15.20 -9.29 7.48
C ALA A 108 -13.74 -9.40 7.08
N VAL A 109 -13.20 -8.33 6.52
CA VAL A 109 -11.76 -8.20 6.28
C VAL A 109 -11.20 -7.04 7.10
N PHE A 110 -9.91 -7.14 7.44
CA PHE A 110 -9.27 -6.22 8.39
C PHE A 110 -8.09 -5.47 7.77
N PRO A 111 -8.33 -4.60 6.78
CA PRO A 111 -7.27 -3.91 6.08
C PRO A 111 -6.50 -2.96 6.99
N THR A 112 -5.27 -2.67 6.59
CA THR A 112 -4.44 -1.65 7.23
C THR A 112 -4.02 -0.60 6.23
N VAL A 113 -4.11 0.66 6.61
CA VAL A 113 -3.64 1.82 5.86
C VAL A 113 -2.46 2.44 6.61
N GLU A 114 -1.28 2.42 6.01
CA GLU A 114 -0.07 3.08 6.50
C GLU A 114 0.12 4.39 5.75
N LEU A 115 0.03 5.53 6.44
CA LEU A 115 0.32 6.84 5.84
C LEU A 115 1.82 7.12 5.98
N ILE A 116 2.50 7.29 4.86
CA ILE A 116 3.96 7.45 4.82
C ILE A 116 4.41 8.85 4.35
N ASP A 117 3.48 9.62 3.79
CA ASP A 117 3.69 11.02 3.39
C ASP A 117 2.34 11.77 3.36
N ARG A 118 2.31 12.99 2.83
CA ARG A 118 1.15 13.89 2.76
C ARG A 118 0.98 14.52 1.38
N LEU A 119 -0.21 15.08 1.17
CA LEU A 119 -0.46 16.03 0.10
C LEU A 119 -0.02 17.45 0.50
N TYR A 120 0.22 18.27 -0.52
CA TYR A 120 0.56 19.68 -0.40
C TYR A 120 -0.46 20.57 -1.13
N PRO A 121 -1.75 20.53 -0.74
CA PRO A 121 -2.77 21.37 -1.35
C PRO A 121 -2.57 22.85 -0.96
N PRO A 122 -3.18 23.79 -1.70
CA PRO A 122 -3.20 25.19 -1.32
C PRO A 122 -3.62 25.39 0.15
N PRO A 123 -3.01 26.36 0.88
CA PRO A 123 -3.32 26.60 2.30
C PRO A 123 -4.84 26.72 2.56
N GLY A 124 -5.32 26.02 3.58
CA GLY A 124 -6.75 26.03 3.97
C GLY A 124 -7.67 25.13 3.12
N THR A 125 -7.15 24.44 2.10
CA THR A 125 -7.97 23.60 1.21
C THR A 125 -7.80 22.09 1.42
N ALA A 126 -7.03 21.66 2.41
CA ALA A 126 -6.69 20.24 2.60
C ALA A 126 -7.90 19.30 2.69
N GLN A 127 -9.01 19.74 3.30
CA GLN A 127 -10.23 18.93 3.40
C GLN A 127 -10.96 18.76 2.06
N LYS A 128 -10.69 19.62 1.07
CA LYS A 128 -11.24 19.49 -0.29
C LYS A 128 -10.51 18.42 -1.11
N PHE A 129 -9.30 18.04 -0.69
CA PHE A 129 -8.44 17.09 -1.39
C PHE A 129 -8.01 15.96 -0.44
N PRO A 130 -8.95 15.13 0.05
CA PRO A 130 -8.58 13.94 0.80
C PRO A 130 -7.81 12.96 -0.09
N VAL A 131 -6.89 12.18 0.49
CA VAL A 131 -6.24 11.08 -0.22
C VAL A 131 -7.27 9.97 -0.44
N PRO A 132 -7.57 9.58 -1.69
CA PRO A 132 -8.46 8.46 -1.95
C PRO A 132 -7.74 7.14 -1.67
N ILE A 133 -8.36 6.28 -0.89
CA ILE A 133 -7.93 4.89 -0.68
C ILE A 133 -9.04 4.00 -1.20
N ASP A 134 -8.92 3.58 -2.46
CA ASP A 134 -9.86 2.68 -3.10
C ASP A 134 -9.63 1.24 -2.65
N ILE A 135 -10.64 0.68 -1.99
CA ILE A 135 -10.77 -0.74 -1.71
C ILE A 135 -11.84 -1.26 -2.65
N THR A 136 -11.44 -2.02 -3.66
CA THR A 136 -12.35 -2.52 -4.71
C THR A 136 -13.04 -3.82 -4.29
N ALA A 137 -14.11 -4.20 -5.00
CA ALA A 137 -14.79 -5.48 -4.77
C ALA A 137 -13.84 -6.67 -4.96
N GLU A 138 -12.95 -6.59 -5.97
CA GLU A 138 -11.92 -7.60 -6.22
C GLU A 138 -10.92 -7.70 -5.07
N ASP A 139 -10.48 -6.57 -4.49
CA ASP A 139 -9.58 -6.60 -3.32
C ASP A 139 -10.21 -7.32 -2.13
N LEU A 140 -11.49 -7.03 -1.87
CA LEU A 140 -12.25 -7.65 -0.80
C LEU A 140 -12.44 -9.15 -1.04
N GLU A 141 -12.74 -9.54 -2.27
CA GLU A 141 -12.91 -10.95 -2.65
C GLU A 141 -11.60 -11.73 -2.53
N LEU A 142 -10.50 -11.19 -3.05
CA LEU A 142 -9.17 -11.77 -2.91
C LEU A 142 -8.80 -11.92 -1.42
N ALA A 143 -8.99 -10.87 -0.63
CA ALA A 143 -8.72 -10.89 0.81
C ALA A 143 -9.57 -11.92 1.56
N ALA A 144 -10.87 -12.03 1.24
CA ALA A 144 -11.78 -13.02 1.82
C ALA A 144 -11.41 -14.47 1.45
N ARG A 145 -10.73 -14.68 0.33
CA ARG A 145 -10.15 -15.98 -0.07
C ARG A 145 -8.80 -16.26 0.59
N GLY A 146 -8.30 -15.37 1.44
CA GLY A 146 -7.00 -15.50 2.10
C GLY A 146 -5.82 -15.04 1.24
N MET A 147 -6.07 -14.35 0.13
CA MET A 147 -5.01 -13.76 -0.69
C MET A 147 -4.59 -12.42 -0.11
N PHE A 148 -3.29 -12.13 -0.15
CA PHE A 148 -2.76 -10.86 0.35
C PHE A 148 -2.72 -9.83 -0.77
N VAL A 149 -3.35 -8.67 -0.56
CA VAL A 149 -3.40 -7.57 -1.52
C VAL A 149 -2.60 -6.40 -0.96
N THR A 150 -1.69 -5.83 -1.75
CA THR A 150 -0.96 -4.59 -1.42
C THR A 150 -1.21 -3.56 -2.50
N ARG A 151 -1.77 -2.41 -2.12
CA ARG A 151 -1.89 -1.24 -2.97
C ARG A 151 -0.99 -0.13 -2.44
N VAL A 152 -0.25 0.51 -3.32
CA VAL A 152 0.56 1.69 -2.99
C VAL A 152 -0.06 2.89 -3.67
N ILE A 153 -0.49 3.84 -2.84
CA ILE A 153 -1.10 5.08 -3.29
C ILE A 153 0.02 6.09 -3.41
N TYR A 154 0.14 6.71 -4.58
CA TYR A 154 1.20 7.67 -4.88
C TYR A 154 0.64 8.90 -5.60
N VAL A 155 1.40 9.99 -5.51
CA VAL A 155 1.18 11.19 -6.32
C VAL A 155 2.08 11.10 -7.53
N GLU A 156 1.51 11.11 -8.73
CA GLU A 156 2.25 11.06 -10.00
C GLU A 156 3.25 12.22 -10.11
N ASP A 157 4.38 11.98 -10.79
CA ASP A 157 5.29 13.05 -11.20
C ASP A 157 4.64 13.82 -12.36
N PRO A 158 4.35 15.13 -12.22
CA PRO A 158 3.70 15.91 -13.28
C PRO A 158 4.52 15.98 -14.59
N ASN A 159 5.83 15.71 -14.55
CA ASN A 159 6.67 15.68 -15.75
C ASN A 159 6.59 14.34 -16.51
N GLN A 160 6.05 13.29 -15.87
CA GLN A 160 5.94 11.94 -16.44
C GLN A 160 4.48 11.51 -16.64
N ALA A 161 3.54 12.18 -15.98
CA ALA A 161 2.12 11.89 -16.07
C ALA A 161 1.61 12.04 -17.51
N LEU A 162 0.83 11.06 -17.96
CA LEU A 162 0.15 11.13 -19.25
C LEU A 162 -1.02 12.10 -19.13
N PRO A 163 -1.16 13.08 -20.05
CA PRO A 163 -2.30 13.98 -20.07
C PRO A 163 -3.53 13.25 -20.61
N VAL A 164 -4.18 12.48 -19.76
CA VAL A 164 -5.41 11.74 -20.06
C VAL A 164 -6.54 12.38 -19.29
N ASP A 165 -7.69 12.54 -19.95
CA ASP A 165 -8.91 13.01 -19.29
C ASP A 165 -9.36 11.91 -18.32
N GLN A 166 -9.34 12.21 -17.02
CA GLN A 166 -9.74 11.28 -15.98
C GLN A 166 -11.20 11.55 -15.61
N GLU A 167 -11.99 10.48 -15.53
CA GLU A 167 -13.33 10.56 -14.95
C GLU A 167 -13.22 11.15 -13.54
N GLU A 168 -14.06 12.15 -13.26
CA GLU A 168 -14.08 12.78 -11.96
C GLU A 168 -14.30 11.71 -10.88
N ASN A 169 -13.44 11.72 -9.86
CA ASN A 169 -13.49 10.81 -8.72
C ASN A 169 -13.05 9.35 -8.97
N LYS A 170 -12.42 9.02 -10.11
CA LYS A 170 -11.87 7.68 -10.38
C LYS A 170 -10.36 7.66 -10.35
N THR A 171 -9.79 6.84 -9.48
CA THR A 171 -8.34 6.65 -9.39
C THR A 171 -7.89 5.63 -10.44
N THR A 172 -6.91 5.99 -11.27
CA THR A 172 -6.26 5.04 -12.18
C THR A 172 -5.22 4.22 -11.42
N TRP A 173 -5.05 2.96 -11.80
CA TRP A 173 -4.07 2.07 -11.19
C TRP A 173 -3.39 1.20 -12.25
N VAL A 174 -2.22 0.69 -11.89
CA VAL A 174 -1.43 -0.25 -12.69
C VAL A 174 -1.05 -1.42 -11.80
N GLU A 175 -1.07 -2.63 -12.35
CA GLU A 175 -0.63 -3.83 -11.64
C GLU A 175 0.89 -3.94 -11.69
N ALA A 176 1.53 -4.11 -10.54
CA ALA A 176 2.94 -4.48 -10.48
C ALA A 176 3.10 -5.93 -10.94
N ARG A 177 4.17 -6.24 -11.67
CA ARG A 177 4.43 -7.62 -12.07
C ARG A 177 4.72 -8.51 -10.85
N PRO A 178 4.55 -9.84 -10.95
CA PRO A 178 4.78 -10.75 -9.81
C PRO A 178 6.18 -10.65 -9.17
N GLU A 179 7.19 -10.26 -9.94
CA GLU A 179 8.57 -10.06 -9.51
C GLU A 179 8.88 -8.64 -9.00
N GLU A 180 7.96 -7.69 -9.19
CA GLU A 180 8.12 -6.29 -8.84
C GLU A 180 7.57 -5.99 -7.44
N ASP A 181 8.22 -5.08 -6.73
CA ASP A 181 7.70 -4.53 -5.48
C ASP A 181 6.78 -3.34 -5.80
N PRO A 182 5.48 -3.39 -5.47
CA PRO A 182 4.56 -2.29 -5.74
C PRO A 182 5.02 -0.94 -5.18
N LEU A 183 5.77 -0.94 -4.07
CA LEU A 183 6.31 0.29 -3.49
C LEU A 183 7.39 0.90 -4.36
N GLN A 184 8.25 0.07 -4.97
CA GLN A 184 9.31 0.54 -5.87
C GLN A 184 8.73 1.00 -7.21
N VAL A 185 7.71 0.29 -7.72
CA VAL A 185 6.97 0.73 -8.91
C VAL A 185 6.35 2.11 -8.67
N ALA A 186 5.69 2.31 -7.53
CA ALA A 186 5.10 3.60 -7.17
C ALA A 186 6.14 4.71 -6.92
N ASP A 187 7.30 4.39 -6.33
CA ASP A 187 8.41 5.35 -6.13
C ASP A 187 9.09 5.74 -7.45
N ALA A 188 9.09 4.85 -8.46
CA ALA A 188 9.55 5.17 -9.80
C ALA A 188 8.53 6.03 -10.58
N ALA A 189 7.23 5.80 -10.40
CA ALA A 189 6.16 6.54 -11.07
C ALA A 189 5.83 7.89 -10.42
N GLY A 190 6.21 8.10 -9.16
CA GLY A 190 5.93 9.31 -8.43
C GLY A 190 6.30 9.23 -6.96
N ARG A 191 5.49 9.81 -6.08
CA ARG A 191 5.76 9.86 -4.64
C ARG A 191 4.74 9.03 -3.86
N PRO A 192 5.12 7.89 -3.28
CA PRO A 192 4.26 7.09 -2.42
C PRO A 192 3.82 7.87 -1.18
N ILE A 193 2.52 7.89 -0.90
CA ILE A 193 1.91 8.61 0.23
C ILE A 193 1.19 7.69 1.21
N ALA A 194 0.66 6.56 0.74
CA ALA A 194 0.01 5.58 1.60
C ALA A 194 0.17 4.15 1.07
N ILE A 195 0.09 3.18 1.97
CA ILE A 195 0.12 1.76 1.65
C ILE A 195 -1.10 1.09 2.27
N LEU A 196 -1.92 0.47 1.44
CA LEU A 196 -3.07 -0.34 1.83
C LEU A 196 -2.68 -1.82 1.75
N ARG A 197 -2.96 -2.58 2.81
CA ARG A 197 -2.73 -4.03 2.87
C ARG A 197 -3.99 -4.74 3.34
N LEU A 198 -4.43 -5.76 2.59
CA LEU A 198 -5.61 -6.58 2.89
C LEU A 198 -5.26 -8.07 2.85
N GLY A 199 -6.11 -8.93 3.43
CA GLY A 199 -5.89 -10.38 3.45
C GLY A 199 -4.83 -10.84 4.46
N GLY A 200 -4.57 -10.02 5.48
CA GLY A 200 -3.69 -10.36 6.58
C GLY A 200 -4.38 -11.20 7.67
N ARG A 201 -4.41 -10.67 8.89
CA ARG A 201 -4.96 -11.39 10.05
C ARG A 201 -6.49 -11.31 10.08
N ASP A 202 -7.16 -12.44 10.27
CA ASP A 202 -8.56 -12.46 10.69
C ASP A 202 -8.65 -12.03 12.16
N LEU A 203 -9.46 -11.01 12.41
CA LEU A 203 -9.67 -10.39 13.71
C LEU A 203 -11.16 -10.38 14.10
N SER A 204 -11.97 -11.24 13.46
CA SER A 204 -13.41 -11.37 13.73
C SER A 204 -13.72 -11.69 15.20
N GLN A 205 -12.87 -12.51 15.82
CA GLN A 205 -12.96 -12.92 17.23
C GLN A 205 -12.02 -12.13 18.16
N ALA A 206 -11.28 -11.15 17.62
CA ALA A 206 -10.30 -10.43 18.41
C ALA A 206 -11.01 -9.46 19.38
N THR A 207 -10.66 -9.55 20.66
CA THR A 207 -11.18 -8.68 21.72
C THR A 207 -10.02 -8.08 22.53
N GLY A 208 -10.19 -6.85 23.01
CA GLY A 208 -9.18 -6.10 23.77
C GLY A 208 -8.12 -5.37 22.92
N GLN A 209 -7.24 -4.60 23.58
CA GLN A 209 -6.23 -3.72 22.94
C GLN A 209 -5.19 -4.43 22.05
N GLY A 210 -5.10 -5.76 22.06
CA GLY A 210 -4.03 -6.49 21.37
C GLY A 210 -4.11 -6.46 19.84
N PHE A 211 -5.31 -6.31 19.26
CA PHE A 211 -5.49 -6.38 17.80
C PHE A 211 -5.32 -5.03 17.09
N THR A 212 -5.28 -3.93 17.84
CA THR A 212 -5.00 -2.57 17.34
C THR A 212 -3.50 -2.24 17.36
N THR A 213 -2.66 -3.29 17.19
CA THR A 213 -1.21 -3.43 17.49
C THR A 213 -0.23 -2.36 16.96
N TYR A 214 -0.72 -1.26 16.40
CA TYR A 214 0.07 -0.15 15.86
C TYR A 214 0.04 1.10 16.74
N GLY A 215 -0.17 0.92 18.04
CA GLY A 215 -0.14 2.00 19.03
C GLY A 215 -1.42 2.85 19.07
N ASP A 216 -2.53 2.36 18.51
CA ASP A 216 -3.84 3.04 18.53
C ASP A 216 -3.75 4.54 18.18
N PRO A 217 -3.24 4.89 16.98
CA PRO A 217 -3.12 6.29 16.60
C PRO A 217 -4.51 6.94 16.53
N PRO A 218 -4.64 8.24 16.92
CA PRO A 218 -5.93 8.91 16.87
C PRO A 218 -6.44 8.99 15.43
N VAL A 219 -7.74 8.76 15.29
CA VAL A 219 -8.51 9.00 14.06
C VAL A 219 -9.35 10.26 14.28
N PHE A 220 -9.24 11.22 13.39
CA PHE A 220 -10.02 12.45 13.45
C PHE A 220 -11.21 12.35 12.49
N GLU A 221 -12.43 12.53 12.96
CA GLU A 221 -13.60 12.50 12.07
C GLU A 221 -13.67 13.80 11.26
N TYR A 222 -13.83 13.68 9.94
CA TYR A 222 -14.15 14.82 9.08
C TYR A 222 -15.59 14.70 8.61
N GLN A 223 -16.42 15.68 8.95
CA GLN A 223 -17.72 15.82 8.31
C GLN A 223 -17.51 16.47 6.94
N ARG A 224 -17.82 15.74 5.86
CA ARG A 224 -17.92 16.34 4.53
C ARG A 224 -19.05 17.36 4.60
N LYS A 225 -18.72 18.65 4.57
CA LYS A 225 -19.72 19.68 4.27
C LYS A 225 -20.25 19.38 2.85
N PRO A 226 -21.56 19.32 2.63
CA PRO A 226 -22.10 19.15 1.28
C PRO A 226 -21.50 20.22 0.37
N SER A 227 -21.09 19.82 -0.84
CA SER A 227 -20.65 20.75 -1.86
C SER A 227 -21.76 21.78 -2.06
N GLN A 228 -21.44 23.05 -1.81
CA GLN A 228 -22.27 24.15 -2.30
C GLN A 228 -21.84 24.33 -3.75
N ASP A 229 -22.53 23.64 -4.64
CA ASP A 229 -22.47 23.89 -6.08
C ASP A 229 -23.08 25.27 -6.39
#